data_AF-A0A948USR6-F1
#
_entry.id   AF-A0A948USR6-F1
#
_cell.length_a   1.000
_cell.length_b   1.000
_cell.length_c   1.000
_cell.angle_alpha   90.00
_cell.angle_beta   90.00
_cell.angle_gamma   90.00
#
_symmetry.space_group_name_H-M   'P 1'
#
loop_
_entity.id
_entity.type
_entity.pdbx_description
1 polymer ?
#
loop_
_entity_poly.entity_id
_entity_poly.type
_entity_poly.pdbx_seq_one_letter_code
_entity_poly.pdbx_strand_id
1 'polypeptide(L)'
;MKFVEIYKTQNDGTQQIIAVCKLLDQKVVCEGDEVFVENLEREGIFDYSKPGKKLFPKDGINFLEGLRHTFKSGYLNASEIIEK
;
A
#
# COMPACT_ATOMS: atom_id res chain seq x y z
N MET A 1 -9.05 1.49 -13.90
CA MET A 1 -8.79 0.93 -12.56
C MET A 1 -7.40 1.35 -12.12
N LYS A 2 -7.26 1.90 -10.90
CA LYS A 2 -5.95 2.29 -10.34
C LYS A 2 -5.55 1.31 -9.24
N PHE A 3 -4.29 0.88 -9.20
CA PHE A 3 -3.80 -0.02 -8.17
C PHE A 3 -2.31 0.17 -7.87
N VAL A 4 -1.88 -0.36 -6.72
CA VAL A 4 -0.49 -0.37 -6.27
C VAL A 4 -0.13 -1.79 -5.86
N GLU A 5 1.05 -2.23 -6.26
CA GLU A 5 1.64 -3.51 -5.84
C GLU A 5 2.63 -3.26 -4.70
N ILE A 6 2.58 -4.10 -3.67
CA ILE A 6 3.53 -4.11 -2.56
C ILE A 6 4.45 -5.30 -2.72
N TYR A 7 5.75 -5.03 -2.78
CA TYR A 7 6.80 -6.02 -2.91
C TYR A 7 7.57 -6.19 -1.61
N LYS A 8 7.94 -7.43 -1.33
CA LYS A 8 8.91 -7.80 -0.30
C LYS A 8 10.18 -8.32 -0.94
N THR A 9 11.32 -7.77 -0.54
CA THR A 9 12.64 -8.26 -0.94
C THR A 9 12.96 -9.53 -0.15
N GLN A 10 13.36 -10.57 -0.87
CA GLN A 10 13.76 -11.87 -0.32
C GLN A 10 15.26 -11.90 -0.01
N ASN A 11 15.71 -12.95 0.68
CA ASN A 11 17.12 -13.10 1.08
C ASN A 11 18.09 -13.20 -0.12
N ASP A 12 17.59 -13.63 -1.28
CA ASP A 12 18.35 -13.72 -2.54
C ASP A 12 18.32 -12.41 -3.35
N GLY A 13 17.71 -11.35 -2.81
CA GLY A 13 17.56 -10.05 -3.47
C GLY A 13 16.41 -9.99 -4.48
N THR A 14 15.68 -11.08 -4.73
CA THR A 14 14.50 -11.06 -5.58
C THR A 14 13.34 -10.33 -4.88
N GLN A 15 12.40 -9.79 -5.68
CA GLN A 15 11.20 -9.14 -5.17
C GLN A 15 9.98 -9.98 -5.47
N GLN A 16 9.12 -10.15 -4.46
CA GLN A 16 7.85 -10.86 -4.58
C GLN A 16 6.70 -9.92 -4.21
N ILE A 17 5.64 -9.89 -5.01
CA ILE A 17 4.40 -9.20 -4.66
C ILE A 17 3.78 -9.92 -3.47
N ILE A 18 3.59 -9.20 -2.37
CA ILE A 18 2.92 -9.70 -1.16
C ILE A 18 1.51 -9.13 -1.02
N ALA A 19 1.19 -7.99 -1.64
CA ALA A 19 -0.16 -7.44 -1.63
C ALA A 19 -0.42 -6.56 -2.85
N VAL A 20 -1.68 -6.48 -3.26
CA VAL A 20 -2.16 -5.57 -4.30
C VAL A 20 -3.34 -4.77 -3.75
N CYS A 21 -3.21 -3.44 -3.75
CA CYS A 21 -4.23 -2.51 -3.30
C CYS A 21 -4.87 -1.81 -4.49
N LYS A 22 -6.19 -1.95 -4.65
CA LYS A 22 -6.95 -1.46 -5.80
C LYS A 22 -7.96 -0.41 -5.36
N LEU A 23 -8.07 0.69 -6.10
CA LEU A 23 -9.14 1.66 -5.92
C LEU A 23 -10.43 1.13 -6.58
N LEU A 24 -11.43 0.86 -5.75
CA LEU A 24 -12.78 0.45 -6.14
C LEU A 24 -13.75 1.54 -5.69
N ASP A 25 -14.38 2.21 -6.66
CA ASP A 25 -15.19 3.41 -6.47
C ASP A 25 -14.40 4.52 -5.74
N GLN A 26 -14.62 4.68 -4.44
CA GLN A 26 -13.98 5.70 -3.59
C GLN A 26 -13.18 5.09 -2.44
N LYS A 27 -13.06 3.76 -2.37
CA LYS A 27 -12.32 3.04 -1.32
C LYS A 27 -11.24 2.16 -1.93
N VAL A 28 -10.20 1.90 -1.16
CA VAL A 28 -9.17 0.93 -1.52
C VAL A 28 -9.51 -0.42 -0.91
N VAL A 29 -9.30 -1.49 -1.67
CA VAL A 29 -9.35 -2.88 -1.21
C VAL A 29 -7.99 -3.50 -1.47
N CYS A 30 -7.41 -4.13 -0.46
CA CYS A 30 -6.11 -4.79 -0.56
C CYS A 30 -6.27 -6.31 -0.44
N GLU A 31 -5.54 -7.05 -1.27
CA GLU A 31 -5.56 -8.52 -1.32
C GLU A 31 -4.12 -9.04 -1.33
N GLY A 32 -3.83 -10.14 -0.63
CA GLY A 32 -2.49 -10.71 -0.56
C GLY A 32 -2.21 -11.39 0.78
N ASP A 33 -0.99 -11.20 1.30
CA ASP A 33 -0.56 -11.65 2.62
C ASP A 33 -1.51 -11.14 3.70
N GLU A 34 -2.18 -12.08 4.39
CA GLU A 34 -3.27 -11.78 5.32
C GLU A 34 -2.81 -10.88 6.46
N VAL A 35 -1.67 -11.19 7.07
CA VAL A 35 -1.14 -10.43 8.22
C VAL A 35 -0.76 -9.01 7.78
N PHE A 36 -0.17 -8.85 6.60
CA PHE A 36 0.14 -7.53 6.06
C PHE A 36 -1.14 -6.73 5.81
N VAL A 37 -2.14 -7.32 5.13
CA VAL A 37 -3.40 -6.65 4.80
C VAL A 37 -4.17 -6.27 6.07
N GLU A 38 -4.31 -7.18 7.04
CA GLU A 38 -4.97 -6.90 8.31
C GLU A 38 -4.32 -5.75 9.08
N ASN A 39 -2.98 -5.72 9.13
CA ASN A 39 -2.26 -4.62 9.76
C ASN A 39 -2.49 -3.30 9.01
N LEU A 40 -2.53 -3.33 7.68
CA LEU A 40 -2.77 -2.15 6.87
C LEU A 40 -4.20 -1.60 7.08
N GLU A 41 -5.19 -2.48 7.19
CA GLU A 41 -6.59 -2.11 7.46
C GLU A 41 -6.79 -1.58 8.88
N ARG A 42 -6.13 -2.19 9.88
CA ARG A 42 -6.25 -1.80 11.29
C ARG A 42 -5.45 -0.55 11.64
N GLU A 43 -4.20 -0.49 11.21
CA GLU A 43 -3.25 0.57 11.62
C GLU A 43 -3.19 1.74 10.65
N GLY A 44 -3.60 1.54 9.39
CA GLY A 44 -3.45 2.54 8.34
C GLY A 44 -1.99 2.89 8.05
N ILE A 45 -1.80 4.00 7.34
CA ILE A 45 -0.48 4.56 7.01
C ILE A 45 -0.40 6.03 7.42
N PHE A 46 0.80 6.57 7.61
CA PHE A 46 0.96 7.99 7.93
C PHE A 46 0.69 8.88 6.71
N ASP A 47 -0.06 9.96 6.92
CA ASP A 47 -0.24 11.02 5.93
C ASP A 47 0.99 11.94 5.93
N TYR A 48 1.87 11.77 4.96
CA TYR A 48 3.07 12.60 4.83
C TYR A 48 2.76 14.06 4.42
N SER A 49 1.54 14.36 3.96
CA SER A 49 1.11 15.73 3.68
C SER A 49 0.59 16.45 4.94
N LYS A 50 0.18 15.69 5.97
CA LYS A 50 -0.40 16.19 7.22
C LYS A 50 0.16 15.43 8.43
N PRO A 51 1.22 15.95 9.07
CA PRO A 51 1.87 15.30 10.21
C PRO A 51 0.86 14.90 11.29
N GLY A 52 0.96 13.66 11.77
CA GLY A 52 0.11 13.11 12.83
C GLY A 52 -1.24 12.55 12.38
N LYS A 53 -1.63 12.71 11.10
CA LYS A 53 -2.82 12.07 10.55
C LYS A 53 -2.47 10.69 9.98
N LYS A 54 -3.39 9.73 10.13
CA LYS A 54 -3.35 8.43 9.45
C LYS A 54 -4.34 8.41 8.28
N LEU A 55 -3.98 7.69 7.22
CA LEU A 55 -4.83 7.33 6.09
C LEU A 55 -5.18 5.85 6.20
N PHE A 56 -6.41 5.53 5.85
CA PHE A 56 -6.98 4.19 5.86
C PHE A 56 -7.53 3.85 4.47
N PRO A 57 -7.80 2.58 4.15
CA PRO A 57 -8.33 2.20 2.84
C PRO A 57 -9.61 2.96 2.44
N LYS A 58 -10.45 3.34 3.41
CA LYS A 58 -11.64 4.18 3.20
C LYS A 58 -11.36 5.61 2.72
N ASP A 59 -10.13 6.09 2.86
CA ASP A 59 -9.69 7.41 2.39
C ASP A 59 -9.32 7.41 0.89
N GLY A 60 -9.52 6.27 0.21
CA GLY A 60 -9.53 6.18 -1.24
C GLY A 60 -8.18 6.50 -1.88
N ILE A 61 -8.19 7.40 -2.87
CA ILE A 61 -7.00 7.73 -3.66
C ILE A 61 -5.84 8.26 -2.79
N ASN A 62 -6.12 9.02 -1.73
CA ASN A 62 -5.08 9.54 -0.85
C ASN A 62 -4.32 8.41 -0.16
N PHE A 63 -5.03 7.37 0.28
CA PHE A 63 -4.42 6.18 0.85
C PHE A 63 -3.56 5.47 -0.19
N LEU A 64 -4.08 5.28 -1.41
CA LEU A 64 -3.36 4.63 -2.49
C LEU A 64 -2.06 5.37 -2.86
N GLU A 65 -2.10 6.70 -2.94
CA GLU A 65 -0.93 7.56 -3.19
C GLU A 65 0.08 7.53 -2.03
N GLY A 66 -0.41 7.41 -0.80
CA GLY A 66 0.43 7.34 0.41
C GLY A 66 1.29 6.08 0.47
N LEU A 67 0.84 4.96 -0.11
CA LEU A 67 1.55 3.67 -0.03
C LEU A 67 3.00 3.76 -0.52
N ARG A 68 3.28 4.52 -1.60
CA ARG A 68 4.64 4.71 -2.13
C ARG A 68 5.58 5.45 -1.17
N HIS A 69 5.02 6.28 -0.29
CA HIS A 69 5.79 7.05 0.69
C HIS A 69 6.02 6.23 1.95
N THR A 70 5.03 5.43 2.34
CA THR A 70 5.12 4.54 3.50
C THR A 70 6.04 3.34 3.25
N PHE A 71 5.94 2.71 2.08
CA PHE A 71 6.70 1.52 1.71
C PHE A 71 7.77 1.87 0.67
N LYS A 72 8.90 2.38 1.15
CA LYS A 72 10.07 2.71 0.33
C LYS A 72 11.35 2.36 1.08
N SER A 73 11.61 1.07 1.23
CA SER A 73 12.73 0.54 2.02
C SER A 73 13.41 -0.62 1.29
N GLY A 74 14.59 -1.04 1.76
CA GLY A 74 15.22 -2.26 1.21
C GLY A 74 14.41 -3.54 1.43
N TYR A 75 13.44 -3.55 2.36
CA TYR A 75 12.66 -4.73 2.73
C TYR A 75 11.25 -4.74 2.10
N LEU A 76 10.52 -3.63 2.19
CA LEU A 76 9.21 -3.43 1.57
C LEU A 76 9.21 -2.22 0.64
N ASN A 77 8.65 -2.38 -0.56
CA ASN A 77 8.49 -1.34 -1.55
C ASN A 77 7.09 -1.35 -2.15
N ALA A 78 6.50 -0.18 -2.35
CA ALA A 78 5.29 -0.02 -3.14
C ALA A 78 5.63 0.48 -4.55
N SER A 79 4.90 0.02 -5.55
CA SER A 79 4.96 0.55 -6.91
C SER A 79 4.46 2.01 -6.96
N GLU A 80 4.69 2.67 -8.09
CA GLU A 80 3.84 3.80 -8.48
C GLU A 80 2.41 3.31 -8.73
N ILE A 81 1.45 4.24 -8.79
CA ILE A 81 0.07 3.88 -9.15
C ILE A 81 0.05 3.43 -10.61
N ILE A 82 -0.42 2.20 -10.81
CA ILE A 82 -0.61 1.61 -12.13
C ILE A 82 -2.06 1.85 -12.55
N GLU A 83 -2.25 2.39 -13.76
CA GLU A 83 -3.56 2.60 -14.37
C GLU A 83 -3.79 1.56 -15.47
N LYS A 84 -4.92 0.84 -15.40
CA LYS A 84 -5.39 -0.09 -16.43
C LYS A 84 -6.85 0.14 -16.78
#